data_AF-A0A2I0D207-F1
#
_entry.id   AF-A0A2I0D207-F1
#
_cell.length_a   1.000
_cell.length_b   1.000
_cell.length_c   1.000
_cell.angle_alpha   90.00
_cell.angle_beta   90.00
_cell.angle_gamma   90.00
#
_symmetry.space_group_name_H-M   'P 1'
#
loop_
_entity.id
_entity.type
_entity.pdbx_description
1 polymer ?
#
loop_
_entity_poly.entity_id
_entity_poly.type
_entity_poly.pdbx_seq_one_letter_code
_entity_poly.pdbx_strand_id
1 'polypeptide(L)'
;MEIEIIAVGGYDEVGRNMTAVRCGKDIVIFDMGLRLDQLMIHEDAEVDEMHSLDLIKIRAIPDDTVLQKVEGAVKAIVCSHGHLDHIGAIPKLAHRYKAPIISTPYATELIRQQIEGEKKFGVANRLVPLRAGQKFTISPTLVLEFVRTQHSIIDTVTPVLHTPHGAVVYACDFKFDRTPVIGEPPDFARMRQIGKEGVLALIVESTYIHRPGRCPSERIARDLVRDVITSFEDDKNGIVVSTFSSHISRLKTIAECAHEIGRKPVFLGRSMEKYSVTAEQMKFVSFAKTASVYGNRKTVDRMMRQMMKDGKDKYLPIVTGHQGEPGSTLTRIALGETPFQIAKGDKVIFSANIIPNPMNVGSRYALTHRLKFAGARVFEDLHVSGHAYREDHYEFLQILNPQHIIPAHADITMTAGYAEFAGELGYTANSTVHPVKNGSRVRVH
;
A
#
# COMPACT_ATOMS: atom_id res chain seq x y z
N MET A 1 5.10 -33.94 2.21
CA MET A 1 4.72 -32.91 1.22
C MET A 1 5.90 -31.95 1.13
N GLU A 2 6.50 -31.75 -0.04
CA GLU A 2 7.59 -30.77 -0.18
C GLU A 2 6.98 -29.36 -0.25
N ILE A 3 7.52 -28.43 0.54
CA ILE A 3 7.11 -27.02 0.52
C ILE A 3 8.29 -26.19 -0.01
N GLU A 4 8.01 -25.39 -1.04
CA GLU A 4 8.99 -24.54 -1.70
C GLU A 4 8.46 -23.12 -1.82
N ILE A 5 9.26 -22.15 -1.42
CA ILE A 5 8.97 -20.72 -1.51
C ILE A 5 9.76 -20.16 -2.68
N ILE A 6 9.07 -19.55 -3.63
CA ILE A 6 9.65 -18.95 -4.84
C ILE A 6 9.52 -17.44 -4.74
N ALA A 7 10.67 -16.76 -4.65
CA ALA A 7 10.76 -15.31 -4.69
C ALA A 7 10.63 -14.83 -6.15
N VAL A 8 9.50 -14.25 -6.54
CA VAL A 8 9.27 -13.85 -7.95
C VAL A 8 9.61 -12.38 -8.18
N GLY A 9 9.14 -11.49 -7.30
CA GLY A 9 9.37 -10.04 -7.36
C GLY A 9 9.31 -9.42 -5.96
N GLY A 10 10.01 -8.30 -5.75
CA GLY A 10 10.05 -7.58 -4.47
C GLY A 10 11.09 -8.11 -3.48
N TYR A 11 12.06 -8.90 -3.93
CA TYR A 11 13.16 -9.43 -3.08
C TYR A 11 14.52 -8.78 -3.36
N ASP A 12 14.64 -8.01 -4.45
CA ASP A 12 15.82 -7.20 -4.77
C ASP A 12 15.50 -5.68 -4.75
N GLU A 13 14.25 -5.32 -4.42
CA GLU A 13 13.74 -3.95 -4.44
C GLU A 13 12.45 -3.80 -3.63
N VAL A 14 12.05 -2.56 -3.38
CA VAL A 14 10.71 -2.20 -2.92
C VAL A 14 9.79 -2.03 -4.14
N GLY A 15 8.64 -2.69 -4.13
CA GLY A 15 7.67 -2.70 -5.22
C GLY A 15 7.63 -4.02 -5.99
N ARG A 16 6.68 -4.15 -6.93
CA ARG A 16 6.48 -5.35 -7.76
C ARG A 16 6.48 -6.67 -6.97
N ASN A 17 5.82 -6.70 -5.82
CA ASN A 17 5.82 -7.87 -4.94
C ASN A 17 5.11 -9.05 -5.61
N MET A 18 5.73 -10.23 -5.56
CA MET A 18 5.10 -11.50 -5.91
C MET A 18 5.88 -12.65 -5.30
N THR A 19 5.18 -13.53 -4.61
CA THR A 19 5.74 -14.76 -4.03
C THR A 19 4.87 -15.94 -4.41
N ALA A 20 5.46 -17.09 -4.71
CA ALA A 20 4.70 -18.33 -4.87
C ALA A 20 5.10 -19.34 -3.81
N VAL A 21 4.13 -20.00 -3.20
CA VAL A 21 4.34 -21.10 -2.25
C VAL A 21 3.80 -22.37 -2.88
N ARG A 22 4.70 -23.29 -3.21
CA ARG A 22 4.38 -24.62 -3.74
C ARG A 22 4.27 -25.60 -2.59
N CYS A 23 3.15 -26.30 -2.50
CA CYS A 23 2.90 -27.38 -1.55
C CYS A 23 2.57 -28.65 -2.33
N GLY A 24 3.57 -29.52 -2.53
CA GLY A 24 3.44 -30.66 -3.45
C GLY A 24 3.22 -30.18 -4.89
N LYS A 25 1.99 -30.37 -5.42
CA LYS A 25 1.58 -29.95 -6.77
C LYS A 25 0.65 -28.73 -6.79
N ASP A 26 0.26 -28.22 -5.62
CA ASP A 26 -0.58 -27.04 -5.51
C ASP A 26 0.30 -25.80 -5.27
N ILE A 27 0.06 -24.72 -6.00
CA ILE A 27 0.79 -23.45 -5.85
C ILE A 27 -0.19 -22.36 -5.43
N VAL A 28 0.18 -21.58 -4.42
CA VAL A 28 -0.53 -20.36 -4.02
C VAL A 28 0.38 -19.17 -4.28
N ILE A 29 -0.08 -18.21 -5.08
CA ILE A 29 0.63 -16.95 -5.31
C ILE A 29 0.16 -15.93 -4.27
N PHE A 30 1.07 -15.18 -3.70
CA PHE A 30 0.84 -14.02 -2.84
C PHE A 30 1.31 -12.77 -3.57
N ASP A 31 0.36 -11.86 -3.78
CA ASP A 31 0.49 -10.57 -4.41
C ASP A 31 1.03 -10.60 -5.86
N MET A 32 0.69 -9.55 -6.62
CA MET A 32 1.18 -9.28 -7.97
C MET A 32 1.30 -7.76 -8.14
N GLY A 33 2.44 -7.22 -7.74
CA GLY A 33 2.68 -5.80 -7.62
C GLY A 33 3.14 -5.08 -8.88
N LEU A 34 3.10 -3.76 -8.82
CA LEU A 34 3.72 -2.83 -9.75
C LEU A 34 4.81 -2.04 -9.02
N ARG A 35 5.90 -1.74 -9.73
CA ARG A 35 6.98 -0.87 -9.28
C ARG A 35 6.91 0.44 -10.06
N LEU A 36 6.45 1.51 -9.39
CA LEU A 36 6.10 2.78 -10.03
C LEU A 36 7.30 3.59 -10.50
N ASP A 37 8.43 3.55 -9.79
CA ASP A 37 9.62 4.32 -10.16
C ASP A 37 10.20 3.90 -11.51
N GLN A 38 10.14 2.62 -11.87
CA GLN A 38 10.55 2.15 -13.20
C GLN A 38 9.69 2.75 -14.31
N LEU A 39 8.38 2.92 -14.07
CA LEU A 39 7.49 3.56 -15.05
C LEU A 39 7.79 5.05 -15.20
N MET A 40 8.12 5.73 -14.09
CA MET A 40 8.45 7.16 -14.12
C MET A 40 9.71 7.50 -14.93
N ILE A 41 10.60 6.53 -15.13
CA ILE A 41 11.82 6.69 -15.96
C ILE A 41 11.46 6.65 -17.45
N HIS A 42 10.31 6.09 -17.82
CA HIS A 42 9.87 5.92 -19.19
C HIS A 42 8.69 6.86 -19.50
N GLU A 43 8.95 7.97 -20.20
CA GLU A 43 7.96 9.03 -20.46
C GLU A 43 6.67 8.53 -21.16
N ASP A 44 6.78 7.51 -22.02
CA ASP A 44 5.66 6.94 -22.79
C ASP A 44 5.06 5.66 -22.16
N ALA A 45 5.38 5.34 -20.90
CA ALA A 45 4.92 4.11 -20.28
C ALA A 45 3.48 4.19 -19.76
N GLU A 46 2.52 3.82 -20.61
CA GLU A 46 1.12 3.61 -20.22
C GLU A 46 0.88 2.15 -19.82
N VAL A 47 0.84 1.89 -18.52
CA VAL A 47 0.73 0.52 -17.97
C VAL A 47 -0.43 -0.24 -18.59
N ASP A 48 -1.62 0.35 -18.68
CA ASP A 48 -2.85 -0.27 -19.18
C ASP A 48 -2.80 -0.67 -20.67
N GLU A 49 -1.87 -0.11 -21.45
CA GLU A 49 -1.71 -0.40 -22.89
C GLU A 49 -0.52 -1.32 -23.19
N MET A 50 0.49 -1.32 -22.31
CA MET A 50 1.70 -2.13 -22.47
C MET A 50 1.45 -3.64 -22.30
N HIS A 51 2.21 -4.43 -23.05
CA HIS A 51 2.23 -5.88 -22.89
C HIS A 51 3.06 -6.27 -21.65
N SER A 52 2.71 -7.39 -21.01
CA SER A 52 3.36 -7.85 -19.79
C SER A 52 4.85 -8.13 -19.96
N LEU A 53 5.30 -8.63 -21.12
CA LEU A 53 6.73 -8.84 -21.40
C LEU A 53 7.54 -7.54 -21.41
N ASP A 54 6.97 -6.43 -21.92
CA ASP A 54 7.63 -5.14 -21.94
C ASP A 54 7.77 -4.58 -20.52
N LEU A 55 6.71 -4.71 -19.72
CA LEU A 55 6.69 -4.33 -18.31
C LEU A 55 7.68 -5.16 -17.47
N ILE A 56 7.82 -6.47 -17.75
CA ILE A 56 8.83 -7.34 -17.12
C ILE A 56 10.23 -6.87 -17.50
N LYS A 57 10.47 -6.57 -18.78
CA LYS A 57 11.78 -6.14 -19.29
C LYS A 57 12.28 -4.87 -18.61
N ILE A 58 11.39 -3.90 -18.39
CA ILE A 58 11.71 -2.66 -17.65
C ILE A 58 11.61 -2.82 -16.12
N ARG A 59 11.40 -4.06 -15.62
CA ARG A 59 11.30 -4.37 -14.18
C ARG A 59 10.17 -3.62 -13.46
N ALA A 60 9.11 -3.25 -14.18
CA ALA A 60 7.94 -2.61 -13.60
C ALA A 60 7.00 -3.63 -12.92
N ILE A 61 6.96 -4.88 -13.39
CA ILE A 61 6.16 -5.97 -12.79
C ILE A 61 7.06 -7.20 -12.50
N PRO A 62 6.59 -8.18 -11.70
CA PRO A 62 7.35 -9.40 -11.43
C PRO A 62 7.61 -10.24 -12.68
N ASP A 63 8.78 -10.86 -12.77
CA ASP A 63 9.07 -11.83 -13.83
C ASP A 63 8.53 -13.21 -13.45
N ASP A 64 7.25 -13.42 -13.73
CA ASP A 64 6.54 -14.67 -13.44
C ASP A 64 6.92 -15.84 -14.37
N THR A 65 7.77 -15.61 -15.38
CA THR A 65 8.23 -16.68 -16.29
C THR A 65 9.02 -17.75 -15.55
N VAL A 66 9.60 -17.43 -14.39
CA VAL A 66 10.28 -18.37 -13.50
C VAL A 66 9.37 -19.51 -13.01
N LEU A 67 8.05 -19.27 -12.98
CA LEU A 67 7.05 -20.27 -12.58
C LEU A 67 6.80 -21.33 -13.64
N GLN A 68 7.17 -21.10 -14.91
CA GLN A 68 7.06 -22.12 -15.97
C GLN A 68 7.92 -23.36 -15.70
N LYS A 69 9.00 -23.18 -14.92
CA LYS A 69 9.93 -24.25 -14.51
C LYS A 69 9.59 -24.83 -13.14
N VAL A 70 8.44 -24.49 -12.56
CA VAL A 70 7.98 -24.99 -11.26
C VAL A 70 6.92 -26.05 -11.52
N GLU A 71 7.13 -27.26 -11.00
CA GLU A 71 6.12 -28.31 -11.14
C GLU A 71 4.89 -27.98 -10.28
N GLY A 72 3.69 -28.16 -10.84
CA GLY A 72 2.43 -27.95 -10.13
C GLY A 72 1.48 -27.02 -10.88
N ALA A 73 0.38 -26.68 -10.22
CA ALA A 73 -0.63 -25.79 -10.76
C ALA A 73 -1.01 -24.72 -9.74
N VAL A 74 -1.10 -23.47 -10.19
CA VAL A 74 -1.61 -22.37 -9.37
C VAL A 74 -3.08 -22.63 -9.05
N LYS A 75 -3.41 -22.67 -7.76
CA LYS A 75 -4.76 -22.91 -7.22
C LYS A 75 -5.43 -21.65 -6.68
N ALA A 76 -4.65 -20.65 -6.29
CA ALA A 76 -5.15 -19.36 -5.83
C ALA A 76 -4.09 -18.27 -6.04
N ILE A 77 -4.57 -17.05 -6.30
CA ILE A 77 -3.80 -15.81 -6.21
C ILE A 77 -4.37 -15.05 -5.03
N VAL A 78 -3.54 -14.68 -4.06
CA VAL A 78 -3.95 -14.05 -2.81
C VAL A 78 -3.39 -12.64 -2.77
N CYS A 79 -4.24 -11.63 -2.58
CA CYS A 79 -3.77 -10.26 -2.38
C CYS A 79 -3.98 -9.83 -0.93
N SER A 80 -2.91 -9.37 -0.27
CA SER A 80 -2.93 -8.99 1.15
C SER A 80 -3.64 -7.66 1.39
N HIS A 81 -3.55 -6.73 0.44
CA HIS A 81 -4.20 -5.43 0.48
C HIS A 81 -4.26 -4.77 -0.91
N GLY A 82 -4.71 -3.51 -0.99
CA GLY A 82 -5.03 -2.81 -2.24
C GLY A 82 -3.99 -1.83 -2.78
N HIS A 83 -2.74 -1.81 -2.32
CA HIS A 83 -1.71 -0.94 -2.91
C HIS A 83 -1.20 -1.49 -4.23
N LEU A 84 -0.72 -0.58 -5.09
CA LEU A 84 -0.29 -0.94 -6.43
C LEU A 84 0.93 -1.87 -6.44
N ASP A 85 1.79 -1.81 -5.44
CA ASP A 85 2.89 -2.77 -5.28
C ASP A 85 2.44 -4.16 -4.81
N HIS A 86 1.14 -4.39 -4.59
CA HIS A 86 0.55 -5.69 -4.28
C HIS A 86 -0.50 -6.15 -5.31
N ILE A 87 -1.24 -5.23 -5.93
CA ILE A 87 -2.28 -5.56 -6.93
C ILE A 87 -2.00 -5.04 -8.34
N GLY A 88 -0.97 -4.20 -8.49
CA GLY A 88 -0.73 -3.41 -9.70
C GLY A 88 -0.47 -4.22 -10.97
N ALA A 89 0.04 -5.45 -10.85
CA ALA A 89 0.28 -6.36 -11.97
C ALA A 89 -0.81 -7.43 -12.14
N ILE A 90 -1.85 -7.45 -11.30
CA ILE A 90 -2.99 -8.38 -11.44
C ILE A 90 -3.56 -8.36 -12.87
N PRO A 91 -3.88 -7.20 -13.49
CA PRO A 91 -4.45 -7.18 -14.84
C PRO A 91 -3.48 -7.68 -15.93
N LYS A 92 -2.18 -7.75 -15.63
CA LYS A 92 -1.13 -8.12 -16.59
C LYS A 92 -0.68 -9.58 -16.50
N LEU A 93 -0.84 -10.20 -15.33
CA LEU A 93 -0.30 -11.53 -15.05
C LEU A 93 -1.39 -12.54 -14.68
N ALA A 94 -2.42 -12.13 -13.93
CA ALA A 94 -3.37 -13.07 -13.32
C ALA A 94 -4.13 -13.93 -14.34
N HIS A 95 -4.45 -13.37 -15.51
CA HIS A 95 -5.19 -14.05 -16.58
C HIS A 95 -4.51 -15.31 -17.13
N ARG A 96 -3.21 -15.50 -16.87
CA ARG A 96 -2.44 -16.68 -17.30
C ARG A 96 -2.69 -17.88 -16.40
N TYR A 97 -3.20 -17.65 -15.19
CA TYR A 97 -3.41 -18.66 -14.17
C TYR A 97 -4.90 -18.98 -14.05
N LYS A 98 -5.25 -20.27 -14.14
CA LYS A 98 -6.63 -20.76 -13.93
C LYS A 98 -6.96 -20.85 -12.43
N ALA A 99 -6.90 -19.71 -11.76
CA ALA A 99 -7.07 -19.60 -10.32
C ALA A 99 -7.96 -18.39 -9.94
N PRO A 100 -8.75 -18.49 -8.85
CA PRO A 100 -9.41 -17.32 -8.28
C PRO A 100 -8.40 -16.35 -7.69
N ILE A 101 -8.77 -15.07 -7.68
CA ILE A 101 -8.08 -14.02 -6.93
C ILE A 101 -8.85 -13.81 -5.63
N ILE A 102 -8.18 -14.07 -4.50
CA ILE A 102 -8.75 -13.99 -3.15
C ILE A 102 -8.14 -12.78 -2.47
N SER A 103 -8.97 -11.86 -1.99
CA SER A 103 -8.50 -10.66 -1.29
C SER A 103 -9.58 -10.12 -0.37
N THR A 104 -9.27 -9.13 0.45
CA THR A 104 -10.27 -8.50 1.31
C THR A 104 -11.33 -7.76 0.50
N PRO A 105 -12.53 -7.50 1.03
CA PRO A 105 -13.59 -6.82 0.27
C PRO A 105 -13.10 -5.51 -0.39
N TYR A 106 -12.36 -4.66 0.33
CA TYR A 106 -11.87 -3.41 -0.23
C TYR A 106 -10.84 -3.64 -1.34
N ALA A 107 -9.87 -4.54 -1.12
CA ALA A 107 -8.89 -4.89 -2.14
C ALA A 107 -9.56 -5.51 -3.38
N THR A 108 -10.57 -6.36 -3.19
CA THR A 108 -11.36 -6.97 -4.27
C THR A 108 -12.01 -5.90 -5.16
N GLU A 109 -12.54 -4.86 -4.53
CA GLU A 109 -13.21 -3.76 -5.24
C GLU A 109 -12.21 -2.94 -6.06
N LEU A 110 -11.04 -2.65 -5.49
CA LEU A 110 -9.94 -1.97 -6.20
C LEU A 110 -9.37 -2.79 -7.35
N ILE A 111 -9.22 -4.11 -7.16
CA ILE A 111 -8.77 -5.06 -8.18
C ILE A 111 -9.75 -5.09 -9.35
N ARG A 112 -11.06 -5.18 -9.09
CA ARG A 112 -12.05 -5.17 -10.17
C ARG A 112 -11.98 -3.87 -10.97
N GLN A 113 -11.94 -2.71 -10.31
CA GLN A 113 -11.80 -1.42 -11.01
C GLN A 113 -10.49 -1.34 -11.82
N GLN A 114 -9.43 -2.02 -11.38
CA GLN A 114 -8.18 -2.08 -12.13
C GLN A 114 -8.26 -3.02 -13.34
N ILE A 115 -8.95 -4.15 -13.22
CA ILE A 115 -9.26 -5.06 -14.34
C ILE A 115 -10.17 -4.36 -15.36
N GLU A 116 -11.16 -3.59 -14.93
CA GLU A 116 -12.05 -2.82 -15.81
C GLU A 116 -11.30 -1.73 -16.59
N GLY A 117 -10.21 -1.19 -16.02
CA GLY A 117 -9.36 -0.19 -16.67
C GLY A 117 -8.29 -0.75 -17.60
N GLU A 118 -8.11 -2.08 -17.64
CA GLU A 118 -7.10 -2.74 -18.47
C GLU A 118 -7.54 -2.78 -19.94
N LYS A 119 -6.64 -2.39 -20.86
CA LYS A 119 -6.95 -2.31 -22.30
C LYS A 119 -6.25 -3.38 -23.14
N LYS A 120 -5.21 -4.03 -22.62
CA LYS A 120 -4.38 -5.00 -23.37
C LYS A 120 -4.85 -6.44 -23.20
N PHE A 121 -5.30 -6.82 -22.01
CA PHE A 121 -5.65 -8.21 -21.68
C PHE A 121 -7.06 -8.35 -21.12
N GLY A 122 -7.75 -9.44 -21.48
CA GLY A 122 -9.01 -9.83 -20.85
C GLY A 122 -8.74 -10.66 -19.59
N VAL A 123 -8.99 -10.09 -18.41
CA VAL A 123 -8.81 -10.80 -17.13
C VAL A 123 -10.16 -11.34 -16.65
N ALA A 124 -10.32 -12.66 -16.67
CA ALA A 124 -11.57 -13.35 -16.33
C ALA A 124 -11.47 -14.19 -15.04
N ASN A 125 -10.42 -14.00 -14.24
CA ASN A 125 -10.26 -14.69 -12.96
C ASN A 125 -11.42 -14.37 -12.02
N ARG A 126 -11.95 -15.40 -11.35
CA ARG A 126 -13.01 -15.21 -10.34
C ARG A 126 -12.44 -14.42 -9.16
N LEU A 127 -13.05 -13.29 -8.84
CA LEU A 127 -12.74 -12.52 -7.64
C LEU A 127 -13.51 -13.07 -6.43
N VAL A 128 -12.81 -13.34 -5.34
CA VAL A 128 -13.36 -13.94 -4.12
C VAL A 128 -13.04 -13.04 -2.92
N PRO A 129 -14.01 -12.25 -2.42
CA PRO A 129 -13.81 -11.47 -1.21
C PRO A 129 -13.78 -12.38 0.03
N LEU A 130 -12.71 -12.27 0.82
CA LEU A 130 -12.52 -12.98 2.09
C LEU A 130 -12.21 -11.95 3.18
N ARG A 131 -12.98 -11.92 4.27
CA ARG A 131 -12.77 -10.95 5.36
C ARG A 131 -11.68 -11.44 6.33
N ALA A 132 -11.04 -10.52 7.03
CA ALA A 132 -10.21 -10.85 8.17
C ALA A 132 -10.98 -11.72 9.19
N GLY A 133 -10.32 -12.73 9.75
CA GLY A 133 -10.89 -13.76 10.62
C GLY A 133 -11.54 -14.94 9.88
N GLN A 134 -11.67 -14.90 8.55
CA GLN A 134 -12.26 -15.98 7.77
C GLN A 134 -11.21 -16.93 7.19
N LYS A 135 -11.66 -18.15 6.87
CA LYS A 135 -10.88 -19.19 6.21
C LYS A 135 -11.50 -19.56 4.86
N PHE A 136 -10.66 -19.96 3.91
CA PHE A 136 -11.03 -20.42 2.58
C PHE A 136 -10.26 -21.69 2.22
N THR A 137 -10.96 -22.79 1.95
CA THR A 137 -10.33 -24.05 1.53
C THR A 137 -9.92 -23.95 0.07
N ILE A 138 -8.61 -23.95 -0.19
CA ILE A 138 -8.03 -23.91 -1.55
C ILE A 138 -8.01 -25.30 -2.16
N SER A 139 -7.61 -26.30 -1.37
CA SER A 139 -7.57 -27.71 -1.76
C SER A 139 -7.76 -28.61 -0.53
N PRO A 140 -7.88 -29.94 -0.67
CA PRO A 140 -8.07 -30.85 0.48
C PRO A 140 -6.98 -30.73 1.56
N THR A 141 -5.82 -30.19 1.21
CA THR A 141 -4.68 -30.06 2.13
C THR A 141 -4.29 -28.62 2.43
N LEU A 142 -4.90 -27.64 1.77
CA LEU A 142 -4.53 -26.23 1.86
C LEU A 142 -5.73 -25.37 2.25
N VAL A 143 -5.59 -24.64 3.34
CA VAL A 143 -6.58 -23.67 3.82
C VAL A 143 -5.91 -22.32 3.99
N LEU A 144 -6.46 -21.31 3.33
CA LEU A 144 -6.07 -19.91 3.52
C LEU A 144 -6.86 -19.31 4.67
N GLU A 145 -6.19 -18.60 5.56
CA GLU A 145 -6.79 -17.78 6.61
C GLU A 145 -6.31 -16.34 6.47
N PHE A 146 -7.21 -15.38 6.67
CA PHE A 146 -6.83 -13.97 6.76
C PHE A 146 -6.82 -13.53 8.22
N VAL A 147 -5.65 -13.11 8.71
CA VAL A 147 -5.50 -12.56 10.07
C VAL A 147 -5.45 -11.04 9.97
N ARG A 148 -6.21 -10.36 10.84
CA ARG A 148 -6.29 -8.89 10.83
C ARG A 148 -4.94 -8.27 11.19
N THR A 149 -4.51 -7.28 10.44
CA THR A 149 -3.36 -6.41 10.74
C THR A 149 -3.68 -4.96 10.42
N GLN A 150 -2.71 -4.06 10.59
CA GLN A 150 -2.82 -2.64 10.26
C GLN A 150 -1.72 -2.25 9.27
N HIS A 151 -2.00 -1.26 8.43
CA HIS A 151 -1.06 -0.71 7.45
C HIS A 151 -1.56 0.70 7.02
N SER A 152 -0.92 1.34 6.02
CA SER A 152 -1.32 2.65 5.50
C SER A 152 -2.55 2.63 4.57
N ILE A 153 -3.08 1.45 4.25
CA ILE A 153 -4.39 1.27 3.59
C ILE A 153 -5.29 0.38 4.44
N ILE A 154 -6.59 0.68 4.42
CA ILE A 154 -7.61 -0.08 5.15
C ILE A 154 -7.76 -1.51 4.61
N ASP A 155 -8.31 -2.39 5.43
CA ASP A 155 -8.64 -3.78 5.05
C ASP A 155 -7.40 -4.61 4.66
N THR A 156 -6.24 -4.29 5.23
CA THR A 156 -5.00 -5.07 5.09
C THR A 156 -5.01 -6.28 6.02
N VAL A 157 -4.52 -7.42 5.54
CA VAL A 157 -4.44 -8.69 6.30
C VAL A 157 -3.05 -9.29 6.23
N THR A 158 -2.77 -10.19 7.17
CA THR A 158 -1.68 -11.16 7.12
C THR A 158 -2.26 -12.49 6.64
N PRO A 159 -2.07 -12.88 5.37
CA PRO A 159 -2.46 -14.20 4.89
C PRO A 159 -1.68 -15.33 5.58
N VAL A 160 -2.37 -16.41 5.94
CA VAL A 160 -1.80 -17.60 6.56
C VAL A 160 -2.26 -18.82 5.77
N LEU A 161 -1.32 -19.53 5.17
CA LEU A 161 -1.58 -20.76 4.44
C LEU A 161 -1.31 -21.96 5.35
N HIS A 162 -2.38 -22.59 5.80
CA HIS A 162 -2.32 -23.82 6.59
C HIS A 162 -2.01 -25.01 5.68
N THR A 163 -0.99 -25.77 6.05
CA THR A 163 -0.57 -27.00 5.37
C THR A 163 -0.47 -28.15 6.38
N PRO A 164 -0.37 -29.42 5.93
CA PRO A 164 -0.14 -30.55 6.84
C PRO A 164 1.17 -30.46 7.64
N HIS A 165 2.11 -29.61 7.22
CA HIS A 165 3.44 -29.47 7.81
C HIS A 165 3.61 -28.20 8.66
N GLY A 166 2.51 -27.49 8.91
CA GLY A 166 2.50 -26.21 9.62
C GLY A 166 2.10 -25.04 8.72
N ALA A 167 1.96 -23.86 9.32
CA ALA A 167 1.52 -22.66 8.63
C ALA A 167 2.66 -21.96 7.87
N VAL A 168 2.37 -21.46 6.67
CA VAL A 168 3.19 -20.47 5.97
C VAL A 168 2.52 -19.11 6.14
N VAL A 169 3.14 -18.20 6.88
CA VAL A 169 2.64 -16.85 7.15
C VAL A 169 3.25 -15.88 6.14
N TYR A 170 2.41 -15.09 5.47
CA TYR A 170 2.82 -14.03 4.57
C TYR A 170 2.49 -12.66 5.19
N ALA A 171 3.50 -11.87 5.47
CA ALA A 171 3.41 -10.59 6.18
C ALA A 171 4.30 -9.53 5.53
N CYS A 172 4.06 -9.29 4.24
CA CYS A 172 4.58 -8.12 3.55
C CYS A 172 3.53 -7.00 3.68
N ASP A 173 3.97 -5.82 4.13
CA ASP A 173 3.17 -4.64 4.46
C ASP A 173 2.25 -4.78 5.66
N PHE A 174 2.81 -4.53 6.85
CA PHE A 174 2.07 -4.49 8.10
C PHE A 174 2.71 -3.52 9.11
N LYS A 175 1.94 -3.21 10.15
CA LYS A 175 2.37 -2.44 11.30
C LYS A 175 1.57 -2.84 12.53
N PHE A 176 2.23 -2.85 13.69
CA PHE A 176 1.58 -3.12 14.98
C PHE A 176 0.94 -1.89 15.63
N ASP A 177 -0.08 -1.34 14.95
CA ASP A 177 -0.85 -0.21 15.47
C ASP A 177 -1.91 -0.67 16.48
N ARG A 178 -1.71 -0.33 17.75
CA ARG A 178 -2.63 -0.66 18.86
C ARG A 178 -3.76 0.34 19.04
N THR A 179 -3.67 1.50 18.39
CA THR A 179 -4.66 2.57 18.51
C THR A 179 -5.02 3.16 17.14
N PRO A 180 -5.40 2.31 16.16
CA PRO A 180 -5.65 2.76 14.79
C PRO A 180 -6.81 3.76 14.73
N VAL A 181 -6.80 4.61 13.69
CA VAL A 181 -7.87 5.60 13.46
C VAL A 181 -9.10 4.98 12.80
N ILE A 182 -8.91 3.96 11.96
CA ILE A 182 -9.95 3.14 11.32
C ILE A 182 -9.62 1.67 11.54
N GLY A 183 -10.67 0.87 11.77
CA GLY A 183 -10.54 -0.56 12.01
C GLY A 183 -10.12 -0.89 13.43
N GLU A 184 -9.69 -2.14 13.63
CA GLU A 184 -9.31 -2.68 14.93
C GLU A 184 -7.82 -2.99 14.98
N PRO A 185 -7.20 -3.03 16.18
CA PRO A 185 -5.81 -3.46 16.33
C PRO A 185 -5.53 -4.85 15.69
N PRO A 186 -4.28 -5.14 15.31
CA PRO A 186 -3.88 -6.46 14.85
C PRO A 186 -4.35 -7.57 15.80
N ASP A 187 -4.73 -8.73 15.24
CA ASP A 187 -5.21 -9.85 16.05
C ASP A 187 -4.05 -10.63 16.68
N PHE A 188 -3.42 -10.02 17.69
CA PHE A 188 -2.32 -10.65 18.43
C PHE A 188 -2.74 -11.96 19.13
N ALA A 189 -4.02 -12.11 19.48
CA ALA A 189 -4.52 -13.33 20.09
C ALA A 189 -4.50 -14.48 19.08
N ARG A 190 -5.00 -14.25 17.86
CA ARG A 190 -4.95 -15.26 16.80
C ARG A 190 -3.52 -15.53 16.34
N MET A 191 -2.67 -14.51 16.20
CA MET A 191 -1.25 -14.71 15.86
C MET A 191 -0.53 -15.61 16.88
N ARG A 192 -0.78 -15.44 18.19
CA ARG A 192 -0.24 -16.33 19.23
C ARG A 192 -0.78 -17.76 19.14
N GLN A 193 -2.03 -17.95 18.73
CA GLN A 193 -2.57 -19.29 18.50
C GLN A 193 -1.87 -19.97 17.32
N ILE A 194 -1.66 -19.24 16.22
CA ILE A 194 -0.93 -19.74 15.04
C ILE A 194 0.51 -20.11 15.41
N GLY A 195 1.19 -19.29 16.21
CA GLY A 195 2.53 -19.62 16.72
C GLY A 195 2.57 -20.93 17.53
N LYS A 196 1.53 -21.20 18.33
CA LYS A 196 1.38 -22.46 19.09
C LYS A 196 1.01 -23.65 18.19
N GLU A 197 0.22 -23.42 17.14
CA GLU A 197 -0.14 -24.41 16.13
C GLU A 197 1.07 -24.83 15.27
N GLY A 198 2.07 -23.95 15.16
CA GLY A 198 3.33 -24.20 14.48
C GLY A 198 3.44 -23.45 13.16
N VAL A 199 4.43 -22.56 13.05
CA VAL A 199 4.73 -21.81 11.84
C VAL A 199 5.97 -22.40 11.17
N LEU A 200 5.79 -23.00 10.00
CA LEU A 200 6.88 -23.56 9.20
C LEU A 200 7.73 -22.42 8.61
N ALA A 201 7.08 -21.43 8.01
CA ALA A 201 7.78 -20.34 7.35
C ALA A 201 7.06 -19.01 7.54
N LEU A 202 7.84 -17.95 7.76
CA LEU A 202 7.40 -16.56 7.75
C LEU A 202 8.07 -15.84 6.58
N ILE A 203 7.25 -15.39 5.63
CA ILE A 203 7.66 -14.47 4.56
C ILE A 203 7.28 -13.07 5.04
N VAL A 204 8.24 -12.15 5.18
CA VAL A 204 8.04 -10.90 5.94
C VAL A 204 8.75 -9.71 5.30
N GLU A 205 8.11 -8.53 5.33
CA GLU A 205 8.76 -7.30 4.85
C GLU A 205 10.05 -6.97 5.63
N SER A 206 10.96 -6.24 4.99
CA SER A 206 12.19 -5.72 5.61
C SER A 206 12.38 -4.22 5.44
N THR A 207 11.37 -3.51 4.94
CA THR A 207 11.45 -2.13 4.42
C THR A 207 12.05 -1.12 5.39
N TYR A 208 11.74 -1.22 6.69
CA TYR A 208 12.30 -0.35 7.72
C TYR A 208 12.90 -1.09 8.91
N ILE A 209 13.48 -2.28 8.68
CA ILE A 209 14.14 -3.04 9.75
C ILE A 209 15.29 -2.30 10.42
N HIS A 210 15.92 -1.37 9.70
CA HIS A 210 16.98 -0.50 10.21
C HIS A 210 16.47 0.58 11.19
N ARG A 211 15.15 0.84 11.24
CA ARG A 211 14.59 1.83 12.15
C ARG A 211 14.44 1.25 13.55
N PRO A 212 15.04 1.88 14.57
CA PRO A 212 14.93 1.40 15.94
C PRO A 212 13.52 1.62 16.50
N GLY A 213 13.19 0.87 17.56
CA GLY A 213 11.93 1.02 18.25
C GLY A 213 10.74 0.46 17.47
N ARG A 214 9.55 1.00 17.77
CA ARG A 214 8.27 0.59 17.19
C ARG A 214 7.74 1.67 16.27
N CYS A 215 7.00 1.26 15.24
CA CYS A 215 6.34 2.17 14.33
C CYS A 215 5.24 2.96 15.09
N PRO A 216 5.28 4.32 15.11
CA PRO A 216 4.31 5.12 15.83
C PRO A 216 2.89 4.92 15.28
N SER A 217 1.88 4.83 16.16
CA SER A 217 0.46 4.70 15.75
C SER A 217 0.03 5.80 14.77
N GLU A 218 -0.89 5.49 13.85
CA GLU A 218 -1.55 6.47 12.98
C GLU A 218 -2.25 7.58 13.79
N ARG A 219 -2.59 7.33 15.06
CA ARG A 219 -3.07 8.36 15.99
C ARG A 219 -2.09 9.53 16.14
N ILE A 220 -0.79 9.26 16.11
CA ILE A 220 0.24 10.32 16.19
C ILE A 220 0.16 11.23 14.96
N ALA A 221 0.06 10.65 13.75
CA ALA A 221 -0.12 11.46 12.55
C ALA A 221 -1.46 12.19 12.54
N ARG A 222 -2.52 11.58 13.08
CA ARG A 222 -3.80 12.26 13.28
C ARG A 222 -3.62 13.52 14.13
N ASP A 223 -2.92 13.40 15.25
CA ASP A 223 -2.71 14.52 16.19
C ASP A 223 -1.83 15.61 15.58
N LEU A 224 -0.76 15.25 14.84
CA LEU A 224 0.08 16.20 14.10
C LEU A 224 -0.72 16.97 13.03
N VAL A 225 -1.51 16.26 12.22
CA VAL A 225 -2.33 16.87 11.16
C VAL A 225 -3.40 17.76 11.75
N ARG A 226 -4.03 17.29 12.83
CA ARG A 226 -5.05 18.02 13.56
C ARG A 226 -4.49 19.32 14.10
N ASP A 227 -3.41 19.26 14.87
CA ASP A 227 -2.74 20.44 15.45
C ASP A 227 -2.46 21.51 14.40
N VAL A 228 -1.88 21.10 13.27
CA VAL A 228 -1.60 22.03 12.17
C VAL A 228 -2.87 22.60 11.56
N ILE A 229 -3.88 21.79 11.23
CA ILE A 229 -5.10 22.30 10.55
C ILE A 229 -5.93 23.19 11.49
N THR A 230 -6.14 22.78 12.75
CA THR A 230 -7.01 23.50 13.68
C THR A 230 -6.36 24.77 14.25
N SER A 231 -5.02 24.86 14.26
CA SER A 231 -4.31 26.11 14.58
C SER A 231 -4.60 27.27 13.61
N PHE A 232 -5.35 27.02 12.53
CA PHE A 232 -5.75 28.02 11.54
C PHE A 232 -7.26 28.27 11.49
N GLU A 233 -7.99 28.01 12.59
CA GLU A 233 -9.45 28.19 12.65
C GLU A 233 -9.92 29.60 12.25
N ASP A 234 -9.23 30.65 12.72
CA ASP A 234 -9.56 32.05 12.41
C ASP A 234 -8.92 32.56 11.10
N ASP A 235 -8.09 31.76 10.45
CA ASP A 235 -7.31 32.17 9.30
C ASP A 235 -8.18 32.27 8.03
N LYS A 236 -8.11 33.39 7.31
CA LYS A 236 -8.87 33.63 6.07
C LYS A 236 -8.13 33.21 4.79
N ASN A 237 -6.92 32.69 4.89
CA ASN A 237 -6.17 32.17 3.75
C ASN A 237 -6.66 30.76 3.34
N GLY A 238 -6.30 30.35 2.14
CA GLY A 238 -6.56 28.99 1.66
C GLY A 238 -5.70 27.96 2.38
N ILE A 239 -6.27 26.77 2.61
CA ILE A 239 -5.56 25.60 3.16
C ILE A 239 -5.77 24.45 2.19
N VAL A 240 -4.68 23.95 1.59
CA VAL A 240 -4.68 22.80 0.69
C VAL A 240 -3.90 21.68 1.36
N VAL A 241 -4.48 20.47 1.41
CA VAL A 241 -3.83 19.30 1.99
C VAL A 241 -3.58 18.26 0.90
N SER A 242 -2.38 17.69 0.87
CA SER A 242 -2.04 16.59 -0.02
C SER A 242 -1.51 15.39 0.74
N THR A 243 -1.97 14.20 0.34
CA THR A 243 -1.64 12.90 0.95
C THR A 243 -1.87 11.77 -0.07
N PHE A 244 -1.51 10.55 0.27
CA PHE A 244 -1.81 9.34 -0.50
C PHE A 244 -3.32 9.14 -0.61
N SER A 245 -3.84 8.91 -1.83
CA SER A 245 -5.28 8.66 -2.03
C SER A 245 -5.78 7.38 -1.39
N SER A 246 -4.92 6.37 -1.24
CA SER A 246 -5.25 5.10 -0.61
C SER A 246 -5.33 5.19 0.93
N HIS A 247 -4.77 6.25 1.54
CA HIS A 247 -4.70 6.37 3.00
C HIS A 247 -6.00 6.92 3.59
N ILE A 248 -7.04 6.08 3.62
CA ILE A 248 -8.41 6.45 4.03
C ILE A 248 -8.45 6.97 5.48
N SER A 249 -7.66 6.41 6.39
CA SER A 249 -7.54 6.89 7.76
C SER A 249 -7.07 8.35 7.82
N ARG A 250 -6.15 8.71 6.92
CA ARG A 250 -5.67 10.09 6.81
C ARG A 250 -6.72 11.01 6.18
N LEU A 251 -7.38 10.55 5.11
CA LEU A 251 -8.46 11.30 4.47
C LEU A 251 -9.61 11.61 5.44
N LYS A 252 -9.98 10.63 6.28
CA LYS A 252 -10.96 10.80 7.37
C LYS A 252 -10.53 11.92 8.31
N THR A 253 -9.31 11.84 8.84
CA THR A 253 -8.77 12.85 9.77
C THR A 253 -8.82 14.25 9.17
N ILE A 254 -8.35 14.41 7.93
CA ILE A 254 -8.31 15.72 7.26
C ILE A 254 -9.73 16.26 7.06
N ALA A 255 -10.68 15.41 6.66
CA ALA A 255 -12.07 15.81 6.47
C ALA A 255 -12.77 16.19 7.78
N GLU A 256 -12.51 15.48 8.88
CA GLU A 256 -12.99 15.82 10.22
C GLU A 256 -12.43 17.17 10.68
N CYS A 257 -11.13 17.39 10.51
CA CYS A 257 -10.50 18.67 10.85
C CYS A 257 -11.06 19.82 10.01
N ALA A 258 -11.30 19.61 8.70
CA ALA A 258 -11.94 20.61 7.84
C ALA A 258 -13.31 21.03 8.38
N HIS A 259 -14.13 20.05 8.76
CA HIS A 259 -15.46 20.31 9.31
C HIS A 259 -15.40 21.10 10.62
N GLU A 260 -14.47 20.77 11.50
CA GLU A 260 -14.30 21.45 12.78
C GLU A 260 -13.96 22.93 12.64
N ILE A 261 -13.07 23.28 11.71
CA ILE A 261 -12.72 24.69 11.43
C ILE A 261 -13.75 25.39 10.52
N GLY A 262 -14.94 24.83 10.36
CA GLY A 262 -16.03 25.42 9.58
C GLY A 262 -15.81 25.41 8.06
N ARG A 263 -14.88 24.59 7.55
CA ARG A 263 -14.57 24.47 6.11
C ARG A 263 -15.19 23.23 5.49
N LYS A 264 -15.54 23.32 4.22
CA LYS A 264 -16.06 22.17 3.44
C LYS A 264 -14.89 21.33 2.92
N PRO A 265 -14.75 20.04 3.30
CA PRO A 265 -13.74 19.18 2.71
C PRO A 265 -14.08 18.86 1.25
N VAL A 266 -13.10 18.98 0.35
CA VAL A 266 -13.30 18.72 -1.08
C VAL A 266 -12.18 17.84 -1.64
N PHE A 267 -12.51 16.59 -1.98
CA PHE A 267 -11.58 15.63 -2.55
C PHE A 267 -11.44 15.84 -4.06
N LEU A 268 -10.22 16.13 -4.54
CA LEU A 268 -9.97 16.45 -5.94
C LEU A 268 -8.93 15.52 -6.59
N GLY A 269 -9.36 14.83 -7.64
CA GLY A 269 -8.54 13.98 -8.49
C GLY A 269 -9.09 12.57 -8.65
N ARG A 270 -8.81 11.94 -9.78
CA ARG A 270 -9.33 10.60 -10.13
C ARG A 270 -9.02 9.55 -9.07
N SER A 271 -7.79 9.50 -8.56
CA SER A 271 -7.43 8.56 -7.51
C SER A 271 -8.13 8.88 -6.19
N MET A 272 -8.29 10.15 -5.84
CA MET A 272 -9.06 10.53 -4.64
C MET A 272 -10.50 10.03 -4.74
N GLU A 273 -11.16 10.25 -5.87
CA GLU A 273 -12.50 9.72 -6.13
C GLU A 273 -12.54 8.20 -6.03
N LYS A 274 -11.64 7.50 -6.74
CA LYS A 274 -11.54 6.04 -6.73
C LYS A 274 -11.51 5.48 -5.31
N TYR A 275 -10.55 5.90 -4.48
CA TYR A 275 -10.34 5.29 -3.17
C TYR A 275 -11.38 5.74 -2.12
N SER A 276 -11.71 7.04 -2.08
CA SER A 276 -12.60 7.59 -1.04
C SER A 276 -14.06 7.19 -1.24
N VAL A 277 -14.59 7.26 -2.47
CA VAL A 277 -15.96 6.84 -2.78
C VAL A 277 -16.13 5.36 -2.52
N THR A 278 -15.15 4.54 -2.94
CA THR A 278 -15.16 3.11 -2.67
C THR A 278 -15.23 2.83 -1.16
N ALA A 279 -14.38 3.49 -0.36
CA ALA A 279 -14.34 3.27 1.08
C ALA A 279 -15.65 3.69 1.77
N GLU A 280 -16.27 4.80 1.33
CA GLU A 280 -17.54 5.28 1.86
C GLU A 280 -18.73 4.39 1.46
N GLN A 281 -18.82 3.97 0.20
CA GLN A 281 -19.86 3.04 -0.28
C GLN A 281 -19.82 1.70 0.44
N MET A 282 -18.61 1.21 0.74
CA MET A 282 -18.39 -0.02 1.50
C MET A 282 -18.50 0.18 3.03
N LYS A 283 -18.80 1.41 3.49
CA LYS A 283 -19.01 1.77 4.89
C LYS A 283 -17.79 1.60 5.80
N PHE A 284 -16.57 1.67 5.25
CA PHE A 284 -15.35 1.73 6.05
C PHE A 284 -15.14 3.11 6.70
N VAL A 285 -15.68 4.15 6.07
CA VAL A 285 -15.62 5.53 6.53
C VAL A 285 -16.96 6.21 6.22
N SER A 286 -17.27 7.28 6.94
CA SER A 286 -18.33 8.21 6.60
C SER A 286 -17.74 9.60 6.59
N PHE A 287 -17.93 10.35 5.50
CA PHE A 287 -17.55 11.75 5.44
C PHE A 287 -18.75 12.64 5.78
N ALA A 288 -18.49 13.86 6.24
CA ALA A 288 -19.54 14.83 6.53
C ALA A 288 -20.39 15.08 5.28
N LYS A 289 -21.70 15.36 5.44
CA LYS A 289 -22.60 15.67 4.30
C LYS A 289 -22.15 16.87 3.46
N THR A 290 -21.31 17.73 4.03
CA THR A 290 -20.68 18.88 3.36
C THR A 290 -19.47 18.50 2.51
N ALA A 291 -18.99 17.26 2.61
CA ALA A 291 -17.91 16.74 1.79
C ALA A 291 -18.36 16.57 0.34
N SER A 292 -17.43 16.79 -0.58
CA SER A 292 -17.67 16.60 -2.01
C SER A 292 -16.45 16.00 -2.67
N VAL A 293 -16.68 15.22 -3.73
CA VAL A 293 -15.64 14.46 -4.43
C VAL A 293 -15.75 14.73 -5.92
N TYR A 294 -14.62 14.99 -6.57
CA TYR A 294 -14.56 15.23 -8.01
C TYR A 294 -13.31 14.58 -8.63
N GLY A 295 -13.49 13.56 -9.48
CA GLY A 295 -12.39 12.90 -10.18
C GLY A 295 -12.17 13.34 -11.64
N ASN A 296 -13.19 13.89 -12.30
CA ASN A 296 -13.09 14.35 -13.69
C ASN A 296 -12.45 15.74 -13.80
N ARG A 297 -11.52 15.93 -14.75
CA ARG A 297 -10.80 17.21 -14.94
C ARG A 297 -11.74 18.43 -15.07
N LYS A 298 -12.84 18.32 -15.83
CA LYS A 298 -13.78 19.42 -16.05
C LYS A 298 -14.55 19.78 -14.77
N THR A 299 -14.91 18.79 -13.96
CA THR A 299 -15.63 19.03 -12.70
C THR A 299 -14.70 19.55 -11.60
N VAL A 300 -13.45 19.05 -11.56
CA VAL A 300 -12.39 19.60 -10.70
C VAL A 300 -12.16 21.09 -11.00
N ASP A 301 -11.92 21.46 -12.27
CA ASP A 301 -11.68 22.86 -12.64
C ASP A 301 -12.90 23.76 -12.35
N ARG A 302 -14.13 23.23 -12.51
CA ARG A 302 -15.37 23.94 -12.13
C ARG A 302 -15.44 24.20 -10.63
N MET A 303 -15.16 23.18 -9.81
CA MET A 303 -15.17 23.32 -8.35
C MET A 303 -14.08 24.30 -7.88
N MET A 304 -12.89 24.27 -8.47
CA MET A 304 -11.83 25.24 -8.19
C MET A 304 -12.25 26.68 -8.49
N ARG A 305 -12.93 26.93 -9.62
CA ARG A 305 -13.50 28.27 -9.92
C ARG A 305 -14.50 28.70 -8.84
N GLN A 306 -15.34 27.77 -8.39
CA GLN A 306 -16.32 28.04 -7.34
C GLN A 306 -15.63 28.41 -6.02
N MET A 307 -14.59 27.68 -5.61
CA MET A 307 -13.80 28.00 -4.41
C MET A 307 -13.18 29.41 -4.48
N MET A 308 -12.62 29.78 -5.64
CA MET A 308 -12.05 31.11 -5.83
C MET A 308 -13.11 32.21 -5.78
N LYS A 309 -14.31 31.96 -6.30
CA LYS A 309 -15.43 32.91 -6.28
C LYS A 309 -16.02 33.09 -4.89
N ASP A 310 -16.19 32.00 -4.15
CA ASP A 310 -16.85 31.99 -2.85
C ASP A 310 -15.93 32.44 -1.71
N GLY A 311 -14.62 32.29 -1.88
CA GLY A 311 -13.61 32.47 -0.83
C GLY A 311 -12.96 31.15 -0.45
N LYS A 312 -11.62 31.11 -0.47
CA LYS A 312 -10.82 29.92 -0.14
C LYS A 312 -10.97 29.50 1.33
N ASP A 313 -11.33 30.43 2.21
CA ASP A 313 -11.56 30.23 3.64
C ASP A 313 -12.77 29.34 3.93
N LYS A 314 -13.66 29.10 2.95
CA LYS A 314 -14.84 28.23 3.11
C LYS A 314 -14.57 26.77 2.77
N TYR A 315 -13.41 26.45 2.21
CA TYR A 315 -13.09 25.13 1.66
C TYR A 315 -11.73 24.63 2.16
N LEU A 316 -11.59 23.32 2.21
CA LEU A 316 -10.31 22.64 2.40
C LEU A 316 -10.15 21.59 1.28
N PRO A 317 -9.43 21.93 0.19
CA PRO A 317 -9.13 20.99 -0.86
C PRO A 317 -8.17 19.89 -0.37
N ILE A 318 -8.55 18.64 -0.60
CA ILE A 318 -7.76 17.44 -0.32
C ILE A 318 -7.38 16.84 -1.67
N VAL A 319 -6.10 16.91 -2.03
CA VAL A 319 -5.66 16.74 -3.42
C VAL A 319 -4.54 15.69 -3.56
N THR A 320 -4.46 15.05 -4.74
CA THR A 320 -3.28 14.25 -5.13
C THR A 320 -2.08 15.15 -5.42
N GLY A 321 -0.88 14.56 -5.50
CA GLY A 321 0.34 15.27 -5.90
C GLY A 321 1.36 15.48 -4.78
N HIS A 322 1.32 14.67 -3.72
CA HIS A 322 2.21 14.86 -2.59
C HIS A 322 3.68 14.50 -2.92
N GLN A 323 3.96 13.70 -3.97
CA GLN A 323 5.33 13.45 -4.44
C GLN A 323 5.76 14.40 -5.57
N GLY A 324 4.90 15.35 -5.97
CA GLY A 324 5.17 16.20 -7.13
C GLY A 324 4.93 15.51 -8.48
N GLU A 325 4.08 14.48 -8.51
CA GLU A 325 3.80 13.70 -9.70
C GLU A 325 3.27 14.59 -10.84
N PRO A 326 3.77 14.45 -12.07
CA PRO A 326 3.25 15.16 -13.23
C PRO A 326 1.75 14.93 -13.42
N GLY A 327 1.01 15.99 -13.78
CA GLY A 327 -0.44 15.92 -14.02
C GLY A 327 -1.31 15.77 -12.76
N SER A 328 -0.73 15.54 -11.59
CA SER A 328 -1.46 15.51 -10.32
C SER A 328 -2.07 16.87 -9.97
N THR A 329 -3.13 16.87 -9.17
CA THR A 329 -3.91 18.08 -8.89
C THR A 329 -3.04 19.17 -8.27
N LEU A 330 -2.21 18.86 -7.27
CA LEU A 330 -1.36 19.87 -6.63
C LEU A 330 -0.24 20.38 -7.54
N THR A 331 0.38 19.51 -8.34
CA THR A 331 1.39 19.94 -9.32
C THR A 331 0.80 20.91 -10.34
N ARG A 332 -0.40 20.64 -10.84
CA ARG A 332 -1.11 21.55 -11.75
C ARG A 332 -1.46 22.89 -11.08
N ILE A 333 -1.88 22.87 -9.81
CA ILE A 333 -2.12 24.11 -9.03
C ILE A 333 -0.82 24.93 -8.94
N ALA A 334 0.29 24.29 -8.59
CA ALA A 334 1.59 24.95 -8.45
C ALA A 334 2.14 25.50 -9.77
N LEU A 335 1.74 24.91 -10.91
CA LEU A 335 2.07 25.37 -12.26
C LEU A 335 1.13 26.47 -12.78
N GLY A 336 0.06 26.81 -12.06
CA GLY A 336 -0.94 27.77 -12.53
C GLY A 336 -1.87 27.22 -13.63
N GLU A 337 -1.88 25.90 -13.85
CA GLU A 337 -2.69 25.21 -14.88
C GLU A 337 -4.12 24.91 -14.42
N THR A 338 -4.53 25.52 -13.31
CA THR A 338 -5.86 25.35 -12.73
C THR A 338 -6.47 26.69 -12.37
N PRO A 339 -7.80 26.77 -12.25
CA PRO A 339 -8.44 27.98 -11.77
C PRO A 339 -8.11 28.34 -10.32
N PHE A 340 -7.66 27.38 -9.50
CA PHE A 340 -7.26 27.65 -8.12
C PHE A 340 -5.86 28.28 -8.10
N GLN A 341 -5.75 29.50 -7.57
CA GLN A 341 -4.50 30.25 -7.53
C GLN A 341 -3.99 30.35 -6.09
N ILE A 342 -2.75 29.91 -5.89
CA ILE A 342 -2.03 30.09 -4.62
C ILE A 342 -1.70 31.58 -4.47
N ALA A 343 -1.94 32.11 -3.27
CA ALA A 343 -1.63 33.48 -2.91
C ALA A 343 -0.76 33.52 -1.65
N LYS A 344 -0.13 34.68 -1.41
CA LYS A 344 0.67 34.93 -0.21
C LYS A 344 -0.13 34.63 1.06
N GLY A 345 0.41 33.75 1.91
CA GLY A 345 -0.22 33.38 3.19
C GLY A 345 -1.07 32.10 3.15
N ASP A 346 -1.39 31.60 1.94
CA ASP A 346 -1.99 30.27 1.78
C ASP A 346 -1.09 29.19 2.35
N LYS A 347 -1.70 28.08 2.76
CA LYS A 347 -1.02 26.98 3.44
C LYS A 347 -1.15 25.73 2.59
N VAL A 348 -0.01 25.08 2.36
CA VAL A 348 0.02 23.78 1.71
C VAL A 348 0.61 22.78 2.67
N ILE A 349 -0.20 21.79 3.01
CA ILE A 349 0.10 20.79 4.02
C ILE A 349 0.36 19.47 3.33
N PHE A 350 1.53 18.90 3.57
CA PHE A 350 1.92 17.59 3.08
C PHE A 350 1.82 16.58 4.21
N SER A 351 0.78 15.76 4.12
CA SER A 351 0.50 14.70 5.09
C SER A 351 1.05 13.35 4.60
N ALA A 352 2.28 13.37 4.10
CA ALA A 352 3.00 12.25 3.54
C ALA A 352 4.51 12.52 3.62
N ASN A 353 5.30 11.45 3.73
CA ASN A 353 6.75 11.50 3.56
C ASN A 353 7.14 11.51 2.08
N ILE A 354 8.37 11.93 1.80
CA ILE A 354 8.97 11.78 0.47
C ILE A 354 9.40 10.33 0.30
N ILE A 355 9.03 9.68 -0.80
CA ILE A 355 9.54 8.35 -1.13
C ILE A 355 11.05 8.48 -1.40
N PRO A 356 11.92 7.64 -0.80
CA PRO A 356 13.38 7.77 -0.88
C PRO A 356 13.93 7.30 -2.24
N ASN A 357 13.43 7.90 -3.32
CA ASN A 357 13.88 7.69 -4.69
C ASN A 357 14.25 9.06 -5.30
N PRO A 358 15.39 9.18 -6.03
CA PRO A 358 15.83 10.45 -6.62
C PRO A 358 14.77 11.20 -7.43
N MET A 359 13.91 10.49 -8.17
CA MET A 359 12.85 11.10 -8.99
C MET A 359 11.77 11.73 -8.12
N ASN A 360 11.35 11.05 -7.05
CA ASN A 360 10.39 11.60 -6.09
C ASN A 360 10.98 12.80 -5.34
N VAL A 361 12.24 12.70 -4.90
CA VAL A 361 12.94 13.81 -4.22
C VAL A 361 13.03 15.04 -5.12
N GLY A 362 13.44 14.88 -6.38
CA GLY A 362 13.53 15.98 -7.34
C GLY A 362 12.17 16.61 -7.66
N SER A 363 11.15 15.78 -7.92
CA SER A 363 9.78 16.23 -8.24
C SER A 363 9.15 16.98 -7.06
N ARG A 364 9.31 16.43 -5.86
CA ARG A 364 8.90 17.05 -4.60
C ARG A 364 9.60 18.39 -4.37
N TYR A 365 10.91 18.45 -4.56
CA TYR A 365 11.70 19.66 -4.40
C TYR A 365 11.18 20.79 -5.31
N ALA A 366 10.97 20.48 -6.59
CA ALA A 366 10.46 21.43 -7.57
C ALA A 366 9.05 21.93 -7.22
N LEU A 367 8.16 21.02 -6.80
CA LEU A 367 6.82 21.37 -6.35
C LEU A 367 6.85 22.32 -5.14
N THR A 368 7.59 21.95 -4.09
CA THR A 368 7.68 22.75 -2.86
C THR A 368 8.25 24.15 -3.13
N HIS A 369 9.26 24.27 -3.99
CA HIS A 369 9.83 25.58 -4.36
C HIS A 369 8.85 26.45 -5.14
N ARG A 370 8.10 25.88 -6.10
CA ARG A 370 7.06 26.62 -6.84
C ARG A 370 5.97 27.14 -5.92
N LEU A 371 5.50 26.32 -4.98
CA LEU A 371 4.51 26.73 -3.99
C LEU A 371 5.02 27.85 -3.09
N LYS A 372 6.27 27.76 -2.60
CA LYS A 372 6.91 28.81 -1.81
C LYS A 372 7.09 30.11 -2.61
N PHE A 373 7.47 30.02 -3.88
CA PHE A 373 7.59 31.18 -4.77
C PHE A 373 6.24 31.88 -5.01
N ALA A 374 5.14 31.13 -5.08
CA ALA A 374 3.79 31.66 -5.11
C ALA A 374 3.31 32.27 -3.76
N GLY A 375 4.14 32.20 -2.72
CA GLY A 375 3.88 32.79 -1.40
C GLY A 375 3.19 31.86 -0.41
N ALA A 376 3.13 30.55 -0.69
CA ALA A 376 2.56 29.57 0.25
C ALA A 376 3.48 29.29 1.44
N ARG A 377 2.88 29.09 2.60
CA ARG A 377 3.50 28.48 3.78
C ARG A 377 3.36 26.96 3.65
N VAL A 378 4.49 26.28 3.52
CA VAL A 378 4.51 24.82 3.30
C VAL A 378 4.81 24.10 4.61
N PHE A 379 3.97 23.13 4.95
CA PHE A 379 4.10 22.25 6.12
C PHE A 379 4.38 20.83 5.65
N GLU A 380 5.43 20.21 6.18
CA GLU A 380 5.90 18.87 5.78
C GLU A 380 5.97 17.96 7.01
N ASP A 381 6.27 16.68 6.79
CA ASP A 381 6.48 15.68 7.85
C ASP A 381 5.29 15.41 8.80
N LEU A 382 4.06 15.71 8.38
CA LEU A 382 2.85 15.35 9.11
C LEU A 382 2.41 13.91 8.81
N HIS A 383 3.29 12.95 9.08
CA HIS A 383 3.15 11.56 8.67
C HIS A 383 3.87 10.59 9.63
N VAL A 384 3.33 9.37 9.73
CA VAL A 384 3.98 8.21 10.34
C VAL A 384 3.94 7.04 9.37
N SER A 385 4.94 6.16 9.43
CA SER A 385 5.06 5.02 8.53
C SER A 385 3.87 4.06 8.63
N GLY A 386 3.58 3.36 7.52
CA GLY A 386 2.67 2.21 7.45
C GLY A 386 3.33 0.87 7.77
N HIS A 387 4.65 0.82 7.89
CA HIS A 387 5.45 -0.41 7.95
C HIS A 387 6.05 -0.63 9.36
N ALA A 388 6.29 -1.89 9.70
CA ALA A 388 6.88 -2.34 10.96
C ALA A 388 8.33 -1.86 11.13
N TYR A 389 8.69 -1.54 12.38
CA TYR A 389 10.07 -1.22 12.78
C TYR A 389 10.68 -2.42 13.51
N ARG A 390 11.95 -2.32 13.91
CA ARG A 390 12.72 -3.43 14.52
C ARG A 390 11.99 -4.11 15.68
N GLU A 391 11.39 -3.35 16.61
CA GLU A 391 10.71 -3.94 17.78
C GLU A 391 9.34 -4.54 17.45
N ASP A 392 8.71 -4.11 16.35
CA ASP A 392 7.50 -4.75 15.86
C ASP A 392 7.84 -6.12 15.27
N HIS A 393 8.93 -6.21 14.50
CA HIS A 393 9.46 -7.49 14.01
C HIS A 393 9.92 -8.40 15.15
N TYR A 394 10.58 -7.85 16.18
CA TYR A 394 10.96 -8.61 17.38
C TYR A 394 9.74 -9.27 18.02
N GLU A 395 8.71 -8.48 18.33
CA GLU A 395 7.48 -9.02 18.89
C GLU A 395 6.82 -10.04 17.96
N PHE A 396 6.85 -9.81 16.65
CA PHE A 396 6.24 -10.72 15.69
C PHE A 396 6.92 -12.09 15.66
N LEU A 397 8.26 -12.10 15.68
CA LEU A 397 9.04 -13.33 15.78
C LEU A 397 8.82 -14.05 17.12
N GLN A 398 8.71 -13.32 18.23
CA GLN A 398 8.36 -13.92 19.53
C GLN A 398 6.96 -14.53 19.55
N ILE A 399 5.99 -13.92 18.85
CA ILE A 399 4.61 -14.40 18.78
C ILE A 399 4.49 -15.65 17.89
N LEU A 400 5.13 -15.63 16.72
CA LEU A 400 4.97 -16.69 15.72
C LEU A 400 5.98 -17.83 15.87
N ASN A 401 7.17 -17.56 16.41
CA ASN A 401 8.28 -18.51 16.53
C ASN A 401 8.47 -19.37 15.26
N PRO A 402 8.64 -18.75 14.06
CA PRO A 402 8.72 -19.49 12.81
C PRO A 402 9.97 -20.36 12.75
N GLN A 403 9.90 -21.51 12.07
CA GLN A 403 11.09 -22.36 11.83
C GLN A 403 12.00 -21.77 10.74
N HIS A 404 11.41 -21.17 9.71
CA HIS A 404 12.12 -20.50 8.64
C HIS A 404 11.63 -19.06 8.45
N ILE A 405 12.55 -18.14 8.19
CA ILE A 405 12.26 -16.74 7.88
C ILE A 405 12.77 -16.43 6.47
N ILE A 406 11.95 -15.76 5.67
CA ILE A 406 12.25 -15.34 4.31
C ILE A 406 12.01 -13.82 4.24
N PRO A 407 13.04 -13.00 4.42
CA PRO A 407 12.96 -11.55 4.26
C PRO A 407 12.54 -11.17 2.83
N ALA A 408 11.59 -10.25 2.69
CA ALA A 408 10.95 -9.84 1.44
C ALA A 408 10.63 -8.34 1.44
N HIS A 409 10.02 -7.86 0.36
CA HIS A 409 9.56 -6.47 0.17
C HIS A 409 10.64 -5.41 0.45
N ALA A 410 11.85 -5.65 -0.06
CA ALA A 410 12.98 -4.79 0.22
C ALA A 410 14.14 -5.02 -0.75
N ASP A 411 15.09 -4.07 -0.76
CA ASP A 411 16.37 -4.28 -1.43
C ASP A 411 17.29 -5.23 -0.64
N ILE A 412 18.40 -5.61 -1.25
CA ILE A 412 19.37 -6.55 -0.65
C ILE A 412 19.97 -6.04 0.67
N THR A 413 20.11 -4.73 0.84
CA THR A 413 20.66 -4.14 2.07
C THR A 413 19.67 -4.34 3.22
N MET A 414 18.39 -4.12 2.93
CA MET A 414 17.31 -4.29 3.90
C MET A 414 17.07 -5.77 4.24
N THR A 415 17.05 -6.67 3.25
CA THR A 415 16.89 -8.12 3.53
C THR A 415 18.10 -8.69 4.26
N ALA A 416 19.31 -8.22 3.98
CA ALA A 416 20.50 -8.54 4.77
C ALA A 416 20.39 -8.01 6.21
N GLY A 417 19.97 -6.76 6.40
CA GLY A 417 19.73 -6.19 7.73
C GLY A 417 18.68 -6.95 8.54
N TYR A 418 17.66 -7.52 7.88
CA TYR A 418 16.70 -8.41 8.54
C TYR A 418 17.33 -9.73 8.96
N ALA A 419 18.18 -10.31 8.12
CA ALA A 419 18.87 -11.56 8.45
C ALA A 419 19.84 -11.40 9.61
N GLU A 420 20.56 -10.27 9.68
CA GLU A 420 21.39 -9.92 10.84
C GLU A 420 20.55 -9.79 12.11
N PHE A 421 19.45 -9.04 12.04
CA PHE A 421 18.49 -8.92 13.15
C PHE A 421 17.93 -10.28 13.60
N ALA A 422 17.52 -11.15 12.67
CA ALA A 422 17.06 -12.50 13.00
C ALA A 422 18.21 -13.34 13.61
N GLY A 423 19.45 -13.12 13.18
CA GLY A 423 20.65 -13.73 13.74
C GLY A 423 20.84 -13.45 15.22
N GLU A 424 20.57 -12.22 15.65
CA GLU A 424 20.59 -11.83 17.08
C GLU A 424 19.55 -12.60 17.92
N LEU A 425 18.51 -13.13 17.28
CA LEU A 425 17.44 -13.90 17.90
C LEU A 425 17.64 -15.42 17.77
N GLY A 426 18.80 -15.87 17.28
CA GLY A 426 19.16 -17.29 17.18
C GLY A 426 18.85 -17.94 15.84
N TYR A 427 18.42 -17.18 14.83
CA TYR A 427 18.29 -17.70 13.46
C TYR A 427 19.64 -17.78 12.76
N THR A 428 19.86 -18.80 11.94
CA THR A 428 21.12 -19.00 11.21
C THR A 428 20.90 -18.75 9.72
N ALA A 429 21.69 -17.85 9.15
CA ALA A 429 21.62 -17.53 7.73
C ALA A 429 21.82 -18.78 6.84
N ASN A 430 20.99 -18.89 5.81
CA ASN A 430 20.89 -20.03 4.88
C ASN A 430 20.52 -21.37 5.54
N SER A 431 19.98 -21.33 6.77
CA SER A 431 19.46 -22.51 7.47
C SER A 431 18.05 -22.26 8.00
N THR A 432 17.89 -21.25 8.87
CA THR A 432 16.59 -20.85 9.41
C THR A 432 16.19 -19.42 9.04
N VAL A 433 17.10 -18.58 8.53
CA VAL A 433 16.76 -17.34 7.81
C VAL A 433 17.38 -17.35 6.42
N HIS A 434 16.59 -17.02 5.40
CA HIS A 434 16.93 -17.22 3.99
C HIS A 434 16.82 -15.91 3.21
N PRO A 435 17.88 -15.09 3.16
CA PRO A 435 17.95 -13.95 2.24
C PRO A 435 17.97 -14.47 0.81
N VAL A 436 17.02 -14.05 -0.01
CA VAL A 436 16.87 -14.52 -1.38
C VAL A 436 16.74 -13.37 -2.37
N LYS A 437 17.02 -13.67 -3.64
CA LYS A 437 16.84 -12.76 -4.77
C LYS A 437 15.65 -13.17 -5.61
N ASN A 438 15.16 -12.28 -6.45
CA ASN A 438 14.13 -12.62 -7.42
C ASN A 438 14.58 -13.80 -8.31
N GLY A 439 13.66 -14.72 -8.58
CA GLY A 439 13.87 -16.00 -9.27
C GLY A 439 14.40 -17.14 -8.40
N SER A 440 14.77 -16.88 -7.14
CA SER A 440 15.30 -17.91 -6.23
C SER A 440 14.20 -18.81 -5.65
N ARG A 441 14.59 -20.00 -5.20
CA ARG A 441 13.71 -20.98 -4.56
C ARG A 441 14.31 -21.47 -3.25
N VAL A 442 13.49 -21.52 -2.21
CA VAL A 442 13.86 -22.04 -0.89
C VAL A 442 13.00 -23.26 -0.60
N ARG A 443 13.63 -24.38 -0.28
CA ARG A 443 12.94 -25.57 0.21
C ARG A 443 12.94 -25.56 1.73
N VAL A 444 11.77 -25.76 2.31
CA VAL A 444 11.56 -25.81 3.76
C VAL A 444 10.95 -27.16 4.11
N HIS A 445 11.39 -27.74 5.24
CA HIS A 445 11.11 -29.13 5.61
C HIS A 445 10.44 -29.24 6.97
#